data_AF-A0A3C0AU44-F1
#
_entry.id   AF-A0A3C0AU44-F1
#
_cell.length_a   1.000
_cell.length_b   1.000
_cell.length_c   1.000
_cell.angle_alpha   90.00
_cell.angle_beta   90.00
_cell.angle_gamma   90.00
#
_symmetry.space_group_name_H-M   'P 1'
#
loop_
_entity.id
_entity.type
_entity.pdbx_description
1 polymer ?
#
loop_
_entity_poly.entity_id
_entity_poly.type
_entity_poly.pdbx_seq_one_letter_code
_entity_poly.pdbx_strand_id
1 'polypeptide(L)'
;NAYYEPTMNVIVFPAAILQPPFFNPDAEDAANYGGIGAVIGHEIGHGFDDQGAQYDGDGKLNDWWTEDDKANFEKLTKKLIDQYNEFVPTQLAEKYADDPAKAPHVNGALTIGENIGDLSGVNIALKAYAFALDEAAGRDKDGSPEAIEAALADAPEIDGFTGLQRFFLSYASIWRTKNRDELAEQYLQIDPHSPAECRTNGIARNVDLFYKAFDVKPGDGMWLDPDSRVRIW
;
A
#
# COMPACT_ATOMS: atom_id res chain seq x y z
N ASN A 1 7.08 -12.36 -7.35
CA ASN A 1 6.49 -11.25 -8.11
C ASN A 1 5.06 -11.61 -8.47
N ALA A 2 4.23 -10.61 -8.75
CA ALA A 2 2.88 -10.71 -9.31
C ALA A 2 2.73 -9.61 -10.39
N TYR A 3 1.64 -9.62 -11.16
CA TYR A 3 1.41 -8.55 -12.14
C TYR A 3 -0.06 -8.41 -12.52
N TYR A 4 -0.40 -7.21 -12.99
CA TYR A 4 -1.61 -6.88 -13.74
C TYR A 4 -1.28 -6.64 -15.22
N GLU A 5 -2.14 -7.10 -16.12
CA GLU A 5 -2.04 -6.83 -17.56
C GLU A 5 -3.32 -6.10 -18.04
N PRO A 6 -3.25 -4.78 -18.32
CA PRO A 6 -4.43 -3.98 -18.66
C PRO A 6 -5.18 -4.48 -19.89
N THR A 7 -4.49 -4.95 -20.92
CA THR A 7 -5.13 -5.36 -22.18
C THR A 7 -5.92 -6.66 -22.09
N MET A 8 -5.70 -7.43 -21.03
CA MET A 8 -6.42 -8.67 -20.74
C MET A 8 -7.26 -8.57 -19.47
N ASN A 9 -7.19 -7.44 -18.75
CA ASN A 9 -7.81 -7.21 -17.45
C ASN A 9 -7.64 -8.41 -16.49
N VAL A 10 -6.39 -8.81 -16.29
CA VAL A 10 -6.03 -10.02 -15.54
C VAL A 10 -4.95 -9.72 -14.51
N ILE A 11 -5.12 -10.26 -13.31
CA ILE A 11 -4.10 -10.31 -12.25
C ILE A 11 -3.54 -11.73 -12.16
N VAL A 12 -2.23 -11.86 -11.98
CA VAL A 12 -1.53 -13.16 -12.01
C VAL A 12 -0.59 -13.30 -10.82
N PHE A 13 -0.72 -14.44 -10.13
CA PHE A 13 0.11 -14.80 -8.97
C PHE A 13 0.85 -16.11 -9.28
N PRO A 14 2.10 -16.07 -9.74
CA PRO A 14 2.93 -17.24 -9.91
C PRO A 14 3.06 -18.04 -8.61
N ALA A 15 3.11 -19.37 -8.69
CA ALA A 15 3.15 -20.23 -7.50
C ALA A 15 4.27 -19.87 -6.50
N ALA A 16 5.40 -19.33 -6.98
CA ALA A 16 6.52 -18.93 -6.13
C ALA A 16 6.29 -17.65 -5.31
N ILE A 17 5.22 -16.87 -5.52
CA ILE A 17 4.83 -15.81 -4.56
C ILE A 17 3.91 -16.35 -3.47
N LEU A 18 3.27 -17.50 -3.68
CA LEU A 18 2.34 -18.13 -2.74
C LEU A 18 3.09 -18.97 -1.68
N GLN A 19 4.05 -18.34 -1.02
CA GLN A 19 4.87 -18.93 0.04
C GLN A 19 5.20 -17.88 1.12
N PRO A 20 5.69 -18.29 2.30
CA PRO A 20 6.11 -17.35 3.33
C PRO A 20 7.20 -16.39 2.80
N PRO A 21 7.20 -15.10 3.19
CA PRO A 21 6.31 -14.49 4.17
C PRO A 21 4.95 -14.02 3.61
N PHE A 22 4.67 -14.17 2.32
CA PHE A 22 3.43 -13.67 1.71
C PHE A 22 2.22 -14.53 2.08
N PHE A 23 2.34 -15.85 1.96
CA PHE A 23 1.25 -16.78 2.22
C PHE A 23 1.73 -18.02 2.95
N ASN A 24 1.03 -18.39 4.02
CA ASN A 24 1.18 -19.65 4.71
C ASN A 24 -0.20 -20.17 5.12
N PRO A 25 -0.64 -21.35 4.63
CA PRO A 25 -1.95 -21.90 4.98
C PRO A 25 -2.09 -22.24 6.48
N ASP A 26 -0.97 -22.44 7.19
CA ASP A 26 -0.95 -22.73 8.62
C ASP A 26 -0.76 -21.46 9.47
N ALA A 27 -0.56 -20.29 8.84
CA ALA A 27 -0.50 -19.03 9.54
C ALA A 27 -1.90 -18.47 9.76
N GLU A 28 -2.01 -17.63 10.78
CA GLU A 28 -3.17 -16.82 11.06
C GLU A 28 -3.48 -15.81 9.94
N ASP A 29 -4.74 -15.41 9.84
CA ASP A 29 -5.24 -14.62 8.71
C ASP A 29 -4.60 -13.23 8.60
N ALA A 30 -4.33 -12.52 9.70
CA ALA A 30 -3.76 -11.17 9.63
C ALA A 30 -2.41 -11.16 8.89
N ALA A 31 -1.58 -12.18 9.10
CA ALA A 31 -0.32 -12.38 8.41
C ALA A 31 -0.52 -12.57 6.90
N ASN A 32 -1.46 -13.44 6.52
CA ASN A 32 -1.79 -13.68 5.11
C ASN A 32 -2.39 -12.44 4.43
N TYR A 33 -3.30 -11.73 5.09
CA TYR A 33 -3.90 -10.50 4.56
C TYR A 33 -2.88 -9.36 4.48
N GLY A 34 -1.99 -9.20 5.46
CA GLY A 34 -0.91 -8.21 5.40
C GLY A 34 0.16 -8.55 4.38
N GLY A 35 0.35 -9.83 4.07
CA GLY A 35 1.27 -10.33 3.05
C GLY A 35 0.60 -10.44 1.68
N ILE A 36 0.17 -11.64 1.30
CA ILE A 36 -0.41 -11.91 -0.02
C ILE A 36 -1.71 -11.15 -0.26
N GLY A 37 -2.50 -10.85 0.78
CA GLY A 37 -3.71 -10.04 0.63
C GLY A 37 -3.41 -8.63 0.12
N ALA A 38 -2.38 -7.97 0.68
CA ALA A 38 -1.92 -6.68 0.23
C ALA A 38 -1.37 -6.74 -1.21
N VAL A 39 -0.65 -7.80 -1.58
CA VAL A 39 -0.20 -8.02 -2.96
C VAL A 39 -1.39 -8.22 -3.91
N ILE A 40 -2.40 -9.00 -3.53
CA ILE A 40 -3.60 -9.20 -4.36
C ILE A 40 -4.34 -7.88 -4.57
N GLY A 41 -4.54 -7.10 -3.50
CA GLY A 41 -5.15 -5.79 -3.61
C GLY A 41 -4.30 -4.80 -4.41
N HIS A 42 -2.97 -4.94 -4.38
CA HIS A 42 -2.05 -4.14 -5.19
C HIS A 42 -2.25 -4.40 -6.70
N GLU A 43 -2.30 -5.68 -7.11
CA GLU A 43 -2.57 -6.02 -8.51
C GLU A 43 -3.98 -5.60 -8.96
N ILE A 44 -4.99 -5.64 -8.06
CA ILE A 44 -6.31 -5.07 -8.34
C ILE A 44 -6.20 -3.55 -8.51
N GLY A 45 -5.42 -2.89 -7.65
CA GLY A 45 -5.18 -1.44 -7.68
C GLY A 45 -4.58 -0.97 -9.00
N HIS A 46 -3.74 -1.78 -9.65
CA HIS A 46 -3.22 -1.47 -10.99
C HIS A 46 -4.30 -1.35 -12.07
N GLY A 47 -5.46 -1.99 -11.91
CA GLY A 47 -6.61 -1.75 -12.80
C GLY A 47 -7.19 -0.34 -12.71
N PHE A 48 -6.83 0.40 -11.65
CA PHE A 48 -7.38 1.71 -11.31
C PHE A 48 -6.29 2.74 -10.95
N ASP A 49 -5.04 2.47 -11.33
CA ASP A 49 -3.96 3.46 -11.23
C ASP A 49 -3.99 4.47 -12.39
N ASP A 50 -3.01 5.36 -12.48
CA ASP A 50 -2.96 6.42 -13.49
C ASP A 50 -2.89 5.90 -14.94
N GLN A 51 -2.42 4.67 -15.15
CA GLN A 51 -2.36 4.03 -16.46
C GLN A 51 -3.52 3.05 -16.65
N GLY A 52 -3.77 2.16 -15.68
CA GLY A 52 -4.81 1.15 -15.75
C GLY A 52 -6.22 1.73 -15.83
N ALA A 53 -6.49 2.84 -15.14
CA ALA A 53 -7.79 3.52 -15.19
C ALA A 53 -8.16 4.08 -16.58
N GLN A 54 -7.22 4.09 -17.54
CA GLN A 54 -7.49 4.47 -18.93
C GLN A 54 -8.04 3.31 -19.78
N TYR A 55 -8.01 2.08 -19.25
CA TYR A 55 -8.53 0.88 -19.90
C TYR A 55 -9.89 0.52 -19.31
N ASP A 56 -10.84 0.12 -20.16
CA ASP A 56 -12.13 -0.43 -19.71
C ASP A 56 -12.02 -1.93 -19.35
N GLY A 57 -13.13 -2.52 -18.87
CA GLY A 57 -13.17 -3.90 -18.41
C GLY A 57 -12.88 -4.97 -19.49
N ASP A 58 -12.88 -4.59 -20.77
CA ASP A 58 -12.51 -5.45 -21.90
C ASP A 58 -11.03 -5.26 -22.31
N GLY A 59 -10.27 -4.45 -21.57
CA GLY A 59 -8.86 -4.16 -21.82
C GLY A 59 -8.62 -3.19 -22.98
N LYS A 60 -9.58 -2.31 -23.28
CA LYS A 60 -9.45 -1.30 -24.34
C LYS A 60 -9.23 0.09 -23.77
N LEU A 61 -8.34 0.86 -24.40
CA LEU A 61 -8.19 2.29 -24.12
C LEU A 61 -9.50 3.00 -24.45
N ASN A 62 -10.17 3.49 -23.41
CA ASN A 62 -11.48 4.10 -23.50
C ASN A 62 -11.66 5.02 -22.29
N ASP A 63 -11.99 6.30 -22.50
CA ASP A 63 -12.28 7.20 -21.37
C ASP A 63 -13.69 6.91 -20.86
N TRP A 64 -13.76 6.15 -19.76
CA TRP A 64 -15.01 5.74 -19.11
C TRP A 64 -15.37 6.60 -17.90
N TRP A 65 -14.62 7.67 -17.66
CA TRP A 65 -14.81 8.59 -16.54
C TRP A 65 -15.70 9.77 -16.93
N THR A 66 -16.39 10.34 -15.95
CA THR A 66 -16.88 11.72 -16.09
C THR A 66 -15.71 12.70 -15.93
N GLU A 67 -15.84 13.91 -16.49
CA GLU A 67 -14.81 14.94 -16.34
C GLU A 67 -14.54 15.29 -14.87
N ASP A 68 -15.59 15.36 -14.05
CA ASP A 68 -15.50 15.69 -12.61
C ASP A 68 -14.76 14.57 -11.83
N ASP A 69 -15.08 13.30 -12.10
CA ASP A 69 -14.43 12.18 -11.42
C ASP A 69 -12.95 12.07 -11.79
N LYS A 70 -12.63 12.30 -13.07
CA LYS A 70 -11.24 12.32 -13.56
C LYS A 70 -10.43 13.44 -12.90
N ALA A 71 -10.99 14.64 -12.81
CA ALA A 71 -10.33 15.77 -12.15
C ALA A 71 -10.10 15.51 -10.64
N ASN A 72 -11.05 14.83 -9.98
CA ASN A 72 -10.90 14.42 -8.58
C ASN A 72 -9.79 13.39 -8.40
N PHE A 73 -9.72 12.38 -9.28
CA PHE A 73 -8.66 11.39 -9.29
C PHE A 73 -7.28 12.05 -9.50
N GLU A 74 -7.14 12.90 -10.51
CA GLU A 74 -5.88 13.63 -10.78
C GLU A 74 -5.42 14.48 -9.59
N LYS A 75 -6.37 15.13 -8.89
CA LYS A 75 -6.06 15.91 -7.68
C LYS A 75 -5.51 15.05 -6.54
N LEU A 76 -6.10 13.88 -6.31
CA LEU A 76 -5.64 12.94 -5.27
C LEU A 76 -4.29 12.31 -5.65
N THR A 77 -4.15 11.92 -6.91
CA THR A 77 -2.89 11.43 -7.49
C THR A 77 -1.77 12.45 -7.33
N LYS A 78 -2.03 13.73 -7.65
CA LYS A 78 -1.05 14.80 -7.44
C LYS A 78 -0.64 14.94 -5.97
N LYS A 79 -1.58 14.82 -5.04
CA LYS A 79 -1.27 14.88 -3.60
C LYS A 79 -0.35 13.74 -3.17
N LEU A 80 -0.52 12.54 -3.72
CA LEU A 80 0.36 11.40 -3.46
C LEU A 80 1.74 11.59 -4.09
N ILE A 81 1.80 12.08 -5.34
CA ILE A 81 3.06 12.48 -5.99
C ILE A 81 3.84 13.45 -5.11
N ASP A 82 3.17 14.50 -4.63
CA ASP A 82 3.78 15.54 -3.81
C ASP A 82 4.29 14.96 -2.47
N GLN A 83 3.56 14.02 -1.84
CA GLN A 83 4.08 13.32 -0.64
C GLN A 83 5.35 12.50 -0.93
N TYR A 84 5.37 11.73 -2.02
CA TYR A 84 6.51 10.87 -2.33
C TYR A 84 7.73 11.65 -2.79
N ASN A 85 7.56 12.83 -3.39
CA ASN A 85 8.68 13.71 -3.74
C ASN A 85 9.51 14.16 -2.52
N GLU A 86 8.94 14.13 -1.31
CA GLU A 86 9.64 14.52 -0.08
C GLU A 86 10.49 13.39 0.52
N PHE A 87 10.40 12.16 -0.01
CA PHE A 87 11.11 11.02 0.57
C PHE A 87 12.53 10.90 0.05
N VAL A 88 13.50 10.98 0.97
CA VAL A 88 14.89 10.57 0.75
C VAL A 88 15.11 9.26 1.50
N PRO A 89 15.57 8.17 0.83
CA PRO A 89 15.88 6.91 1.50
C PRO A 89 16.87 7.12 2.66
N THR A 90 16.63 6.48 3.80
CA THR A 90 17.41 6.74 5.03
C THR A 90 18.91 6.58 4.80
N GLN A 91 19.32 5.53 4.08
CA GLN A 91 20.74 5.28 3.78
C GLN A 91 21.37 6.40 2.92
N LEU A 92 20.59 7.02 2.02
CA LEU A 92 21.08 8.11 1.18
C LEU A 92 21.07 9.43 1.96
N ALA A 93 20.08 9.66 2.82
CA ALA A 93 20.12 10.79 3.76
C ALA A 93 21.39 10.75 4.64
N GLU A 94 21.77 9.57 5.11
CA GLU A 94 23.03 9.35 5.86
C GLU A 94 24.28 9.58 4.99
N LYS A 95 24.32 9.00 3.79
CA LYS A 95 25.45 9.16 2.84
C LYS A 95 25.70 10.62 2.46
N TYR A 96 24.63 11.40 2.29
CA TYR A 96 24.68 12.80 1.88
C TYR A 96 24.53 13.77 3.06
N ALA A 97 24.78 13.32 4.31
CA ALA A 97 24.59 14.16 5.49
C ALA A 97 25.43 15.45 5.50
N ASP A 98 26.61 15.45 4.87
CA ASP A 98 27.49 16.63 4.74
C ASP A 98 26.95 17.67 3.74
N ASP A 99 26.09 17.25 2.79
CA ASP A 99 25.46 18.12 1.79
C ASP A 99 24.07 17.58 1.41
N PRO A 100 23.06 17.74 2.30
CA PRO A 100 21.73 17.13 2.11
C PRO A 100 21.02 17.59 0.84
N ALA A 101 21.35 18.76 0.30
CA ALA A 101 20.80 19.27 -0.95
C ALA A 101 21.17 18.42 -2.18
N LYS A 102 22.19 17.56 -2.06
CA LYS A 102 22.59 16.59 -3.10
C LYS A 102 21.96 15.22 -2.93
N ALA A 103 21.26 14.96 -1.83
CA ALA A 103 20.62 13.68 -1.60
C ALA A 103 19.51 13.47 -2.64
N PRO A 104 19.54 12.40 -3.44
CA PRO A 104 18.45 12.12 -4.36
C PRO A 104 17.22 11.67 -3.57
N HIS A 105 16.05 12.11 -4.02
CA HIS A 105 14.76 11.77 -3.44
C HIS A 105 13.95 10.89 -4.40
N VAL A 106 12.88 10.29 -3.90
CA VAL A 106 11.92 9.55 -4.72
C VAL A 106 11.28 10.49 -5.73
N ASN A 107 11.21 10.04 -6.99
CA ASN A 107 10.41 10.72 -8.00
C ASN A 107 8.96 10.24 -7.88
N GLY A 108 8.12 11.04 -7.22
CA GLY A 108 6.72 10.70 -6.96
C GLY A 108 5.91 10.50 -8.24
N ALA A 109 6.24 11.21 -9.33
CA ALA A 109 5.55 11.07 -10.60
C ALA A 109 5.96 9.79 -11.36
N LEU A 110 7.23 9.38 -11.26
CA LEU A 110 7.69 8.09 -11.79
C LEU A 110 7.04 6.91 -11.06
N THR A 111 6.87 7.05 -9.74
CA THR A 111 6.43 5.94 -8.87
C THR A 111 4.92 5.87 -8.64
N ILE A 112 4.16 6.75 -9.28
CA ILE A 112 2.77 7.00 -8.89
C ILE A 112 1.85 5.79 -9.06
N GLY A 113 1.97 5.04 -10.16
CA GLY A 113 1.16 3.84 -10.38
C GLY A 113 1.36 2.80 -9.28
N GLU A 114 2.61 2.52 -8.94
CA GLU A 114 2.98 1.61 -7.85
C GLU A 114 2.52 2.09 -6.47
N ASN A 115 2.63 3.40 -6.21
CA ASN A 115 2.20 3.99 -4.94
C ASN A 115 0.66 3.94 -4.79
N ILE A 116 -0.09 4.11 -5.89
CA ILE A 116 -1.55 3.89 -5.91
C ILE A 116 -1.85 2.42 -5.68
N GLY A 117 -1.16 1.51 -6.38
CA GLY A 117 -1.28 0.07 -6.19
C GLY A 117 -1.09 -0.32 -4.73
N ASP A 118 -0.02 0.12 -4.08
CA ASP A 118 0.24 -0.19 -2.67
C ASP A 118 -0.83 0.34 -1.71
N LEU A 119 -1.24 1.60 -1.91
CA LEU A 119 -2.24 2.23 -1.05
C LEU A 119 -3.59 1.50 -1.17
N SER A 120 -3.95 1.12 -2.39
CA SER A 120 -5.14 0.31 -2.68
C SER A 120 -5.02 -1.06 -2.04
N GLY A 121 -3.86 -1.70 -2.21
CA GLY A 121 -3.59 -3.03 -1.72
C GLY A 121 -3.78 -3.15 -0.21
N VAL A 122 -3.22 -2.22 0.55
CA VAL A 122 -3.39 -2.18 2.00
C VAL A 122 -4.85 -1.96 2.40
N ASN A 123 -5.55 -1.00 1.80
CA ASN A 123 -6.94 -0.70 2.16
C ASN A 123 -7.90 -1.84 1.78
N ILE A 124 -7.73 -2.45 0.60
CA ILE A 124 -8.52 -3.61 0.16
C ILE A 124 -8.25 -4.80 1.07
N ALA A 125 -6.98 -5.08 1.40
CA ALA A 125 -6.63 -6.21 2.25
C ALA A 125 -7.16 -6.07 3.68
N LEU A 126 -7.17 -4.86 4.25
CA LEU A 126 -7.78 -4.58 5.55
C LEU A 126 -9.29 -4.84 5.54
N LYS A 127 -10.00 -4.36 4.50
CA LYS A 127 -11.43 -4.63 4.33
C LYS A 127 -11.71 -6.12 4.17
N ALA A 128 -10.90 -6.81 3.37
CA ALA A 128 -11.04 -8.25 3.14
C ALA A 128 -10.76 -9.06 4.42
N TYR A 129 -9.80 -8.63 5.23
CA TYR A 129 -9.51 -9.25 6.52
C TYR A 129 -10.70 -9.11 7.48
N ALA A 130 -11.28 -7.91 7.59
CA ALA A 130 -12.49 -7.68 8.37
C ALA A 130 -13.64 -8.59 7.93
N PHE A 131 -13.88 -8.72 6.61
CA PHE A 131 -14.91 -9.60 6.07
C PHE A 131 -14.67 -11.08 6.36
N ALA A 132 -13.41 -11.52 6.41
CA ALA A 132 -13.09 -12.89 6.79
C ALA A 132 -13.39 -13.15 8.27
N LEU A 133 -13.10 -12.18 9.14
CA LEU A 133 -13.44 -12.26 10.57
C LEU A 133 -14.96 -12.30 10.79
N ASP A 134 -15.72 -11.46 10.05
CA ASP A 134 -17.18 -11.49 10.10
C ASP A 134 -17.74 -12.83 9.63
N GLU A 135 -17.24 -13.36 8.51
CA GLU A 135 -17.66 -14.67 8.00
C GLU A 135 -17.36 -15.80 9.00
N ALA A 136 -16.17 -15.81 9.58
CA ALA A 136 -15.78 -16.78 10.61
C ALA A 136 -16.66 -16.68 11.87
N ALA A 137 -17.14 -15.47 12.20
CA ALA A 137 -18.05 -15.22 13.31
C ALA A 137 -19.54 -15.40 12.96
N GLY A 138 -19.88 -15.68 11.69
CA GLY A 138 -21.26 -15.77 11.22
C GLY A 138 -22.01 -14.43 11.21
N ARG A 139 -21.30 -13.32 11.04
CA ARG A 139 -21.85 -11.96 10.92
C ARG A 139 -21.98 -11.55 9.45
N ASP A 140 -22.86 -10.58 9.20
CA ASP A 140 -22.98 -9.96 7.88
C ASP A 140 -21.75 -9.11 7.58
N LYS A 141 -21.29 -9.14 6.32
CA LYS A 141 -20.16 -8.33 5.83
C LYS A 141 -20.64 -6.90 5.55
N ASP A 142 -20.27 -5.95 6.39
CA ASP A 142 -20.54 -4.52 6.20
C ASP A 142 -19.24 -3.75 5.92
N GLY A 143 -19.19 -3.08 4.77
CA GLY A 143 -18.05 -2.30 4.33
C GLY A 143 -17.93 -0.90 4.95
N SER A 144 -18.84 -0.51 5.85
CA SER A 144 -18.75 0.77 6.57
C SER A 144 -17.48 0.85 7.41
N PRO A 145 -16.81 2.01 7.51
CA PRO A 145 -15.60 2.16 8.32
C PRO A 145 -15.76 1.66 9.76
N GLU A 146 -16.92 1.91 10.36
CA GLU A 146 -17.25 1.49 11.72
C GLU A 146 -17.34 -0.04 11.85
N ALA A 147 -17.98 -0.72 10.90
CA ALA A 147 -18.06 -2.18 10.90
C ALA A 147 -16.71 -2.83 10.63
N ILE A 148 -15.92 -2.28 9.71
CA ILE A 148 -14.55 -2.74 9.45
C ILE A 148 -13.68 -2.63 10.71
N GLU A 149 -13.71 -1.49 11.40
CA GLU A 149 -12.97 -1.30 12.66
C GLU A 149 -13.45 -2.28 13.74
N ALA A 150 -14.76 -2.48 13.89
CA ALA A 150 -15.33 -3.41 14.86
C ALA A 150 -14.92 -4.87 14.58
N ALA A 151 -14.99 -5.32 13.33
CA ALA A 151 -14.60 -6.66 12.93
C ALA A 151 -13.11 -6.91 13.21
N LEU A 152 -12.24 -5.95 12.86
CA LEU A 152 -10.79 -6.05 13.10
C LEU A 152 -10.43 -6.07 14.60
N ALA A 153 -11.23 -5.43 15.45
CA ALA A 153 -11.03 -5.44 16.90
C ALA A 153 -11.31 -6.81 17.54
N ASP A 154 -12.13 -7.64 16.92
CA ASP A 154 -12.44 -9.01 17.39
C ASP A 154 -11.34 -10.03 17.05
N ALA A 155 -10.37 -9.65 16.21
CA ALA A 155 -9.26 -10.52 15.87
C ALA A 155 -8.45 -10.93 17.11
N PRO A 156 -8.00 -12.20 17.21
CA PRO A 156 -7.25 -12.66 18.37
C PRO A 156 -5.93 -11.89 18.53
N GLU A 157 -5.59 -11.56 19.77
CA GLU A 157 -4.26 -11.11 20.14
C GLU A 157 -3.29 -12.29 20.16
N ILE A 158 -2.15 -12.14 19.49
CA ILE A 158 -1.09 -13.15 19.44
C ILE A 158 0.25 -12.46 19.71
N ASP A 159 1.06 -13.05 20.58
CA ASP A 159 2.37 -12.52 20.99
C ASP A 159 2.35 -11.06 21.48
N GLY A 160 1.23 -10.64 22.08
CA GLY A 160 1.03 -9.28 22.59
C GLY A 160 0.67 -8.24 21.52
N PHE A 161 0.33 -8.67 20.31
CA PHE A 161 -0.12 -7.79 19.22
C PHE A 161 -1.57 -8.08 18.81
N THR A 162 -2.34 -7.01 18.59
CA THR A 162 -3.70 -7.11 18.04
C THR A 162 -3.67 -7.61 16.59
N GLY A 163 -4.77 -8.17 16.08
CA GLY A 163 -4.85 -8.59 14.67
C GLY A 163 -4.48 -7.47 13.70
N LEU A 164 -4.92 -6.24 13.98
CA LEU A 164 -4.59 -5.07 13.17
C LEU A 164 -3.09 -4.72 13.21
N GLN A 165 -2.45 -4.78 14.37
CA GLN A 165 -0.99 -4.61 14.46
C GLN A 165 -0.26 -5.71 13.70
N ARG A 166 -0.70 -6.97 13.82
CA ARG A 166 -0.10 -8.12 13.13
C ARG A 166 -0.23 -8.02 11.61
N PHE A 167 -1.35 -7.49 11.10
CA PHE A 167 -1.51 -7.13 9.69
C PHE A 167 -0.38 -6.18 9.24
N PHE A 168 -0.21 -5.05 9.93
CA PHE A 168 0.80 -4.06 9.55
C PHE A 168 2.24 -4.57 9.73
N LEU A 169 2.49 -5.41 10.75
CA LEU A 169 3.79 -6.08 10.92
C LEU A 169 4.09 -7.05 9.78
N SER A 170 3.09 -7.81 9.33
CA SER A 170 3.21 -8.69 8.16
C SER A 170 3.48 -7.88 6.88
N TYR A 171 2.70 -6.82 6.65
CA TYR A 171 2.91 -5.90 5.53
C TYR A 171 4.30 -5.27 5.53
N ALA A 172 4.80 -4.80 6.67
CA ALA A 172 6.16 -4.30 6.76
C ALA A 172 7.21 -5.39 6.50
N SER A 173 6.93 -6.64 6.86
CA SER A 173 7.88 -7.75 6.72
C SER A 173 8.13 -8.16 5.27
N ILE A 174 7.13 -8.05 4.39
CA ILE A 174 7.28 -8.37 2.96
C ILE A 174 8.19 -7.39 2.22
N TRP A 175 8.37 -6.18 2.78
CA TRP A 175 9.25 -5.14 2.27
C TRP A 175 10.66 -5.15 2.86
N ARG A 176 11.04 -6.19 3.62
CA ARG A 176 12.37 -6.29 4.22
C ARG A 176 13.46 -6.48 3.17
N THR A 177 13.97 -5.37 2.65
CA THR A 177 15.03 -5.31 1.64
C THR A 177 15.98 -4.14 1.92
N LYS A 178 17.25 -4.28 1.51
CA LYS A 178 18.23 -3.19 1.51
C LYS A 178 19.10 -3.28 0.26
N ASN A 179 19.42 -2.13 -0.32
CA ASN A 179 20.28 -2.03 -1.50
C ASN A 179 21.64 -1.42 -1.15
N ARG A 180 22.64 -1.66 -2.01
CA ARG A 180 23.90 -0.89 -2.00
C ARG A 180 23.59 0.55 -2.41
N ASP A 181 24.39 1.50 -1.94
CA ASP A 181 24.13 2.93 -2.18
C ASP A 181 24.04 3.26 -3.67
N GLU A 182 24.95 2.72 -4.49
CA GLU A 182 24.96 2.96 -5.92
C GLU A 182 23.69 2.42 -6.61
N LEU A 183 23.19 1.28 -6.13
CA LEU A 183 21.97 0.68 -6.67
C LEU A 183 20.72 1.43 -6.19
N ALA A 184 20.72 1.91 -4.93
CA ALA A 184 19.64 2.74 -4.41
C ALA A 184 19.52 4.05 -5.19
N GLU A 185 20.64 4.72 -5.49
CA GLU A 185 20.67 5.92 -6.34
C GLU A 185 20.19 5.63 -7.76
N GLN A 186 20.59 4.50 -8.34
CA GLN A 186 20.14 4.10 -9.67
C GLN A 186 18.63 3.85 -9.70
N TYR A 187 18.09 3.13 -8.73
CA TYR A 187 16.66 2.77 -8.69
C TYR A 187 15.76 4.00 -8.56
N LEU A 188 16.17 5.04 -7.82
CA LEU A 188 15.42 6.30 -7.77
C LEU A 188 15.22 6.95 -9.15
N GLN A 189 16.01 6.57 -10.16
CA GLN A 189 15.92 7.13 -11.52
C GLN A 189 15.17 6.24 -12.51
N ILE A 190 15.10 4.92 -12.27
CA ILE A 190 14.65 3.95 -13.29
C ILE A 190 13.59 2.98 -12.81
N ASP A 191 13.46 2.76 -11.51
CA ASP A 191 12.51 1.81 -10.94
C ASP A 191 11.17 2.55 -10.72
N PRO A 192 10.05 2.10 -11.32
CA PRO A 192 8.74 2.65 -11.00
C PRO A 192 8.30 2.33 -9.57
N HIS A 193 8.96 1.40 -8.89
CA HIS A 193 8.66 1.11 -7.49
C HIS A 193 9.37 2.08 -6.57
N SER A 194 8.64 2.63 -5.61
CA SER A 194 9.26 3.33 -4.49
C SER A 194 10.22 2.42 -3.71
N PRO A 195 11.27 2.96 -3.08
CA PRO A 195 12.11 2.21 -2.15
C PRO A 195 11.28 1.53 -1.06
N ALA A 196 11.71 0.34 -0.62
CA ALA A 196 10.90 -0.52 0.25
C ALA A 196 10.46 0.14 1.57
N GLU A 197 11.31 1.00 2.15
CA GLU A 197 10.97 1.79 3.35
C GLU A 197 9.85 2.82 3.08
N CYS A 198 9.79 3.37 1.86
CA CYS A 198 8.75 4.31 1.43
C CYS A 198 7.45 3.56 1.10
N ARG A 199 7.51 2.38 0.47
CA ARG A 199 6.34 1.50 0.27
C ARG A 199 5.73 1.07 1.60
N THR A 200 6.54 0.83 2.62
CA THR A 200 6.04 0.51 3.96
C THR A 200 5.49 1.74 4.67
N ASN A 201 6.34 2.73 4.94
CA ASN A 201 6.02 3.83 5.84
C ASN A 201 5.17 4.91 5.17
N GLY A 202 5.45 5.20 3.89
CA GLY A 202 4.71 6.17 3.09
C GLY A 202 3.25 5.74 2.88
N ILE A 203 2.99 4.44 2.79
CA ILE A 203 1.62 3.91 2.67
C ILE A 203 0.94 3.88 4.03
N ALA A 204 1.56 3.26 5.05
CA ALA A 204 0.96 3.12 6.38
C ALA A 204 0.50 4.46 6.98
N ARG A 205 1.27 5.54 6.79
CA ARG A 205 0.90 6.88 7.31
C ARG A 205 -0.30 7.52 6.62
N ASN A 206 -0.77 6.99 5.49
CA ASN A 206 -2.01 7.43 4.82
C ASN A 206 -3.25 6.64 5.27
N VAL A 207 -3.07 5.53 6.00
CA VAL A 207 -4.13 4.61 6.41
C VAL A 207 -4.56 4.89 7.84
N ASP A 208 -5.80 5.32 8.07
CA ASP A 208 -6.32 5.67 9.40
C ASP A 208 -6.21 4.53 10.42
N LEU A 209 -6.44 3.29 9.97
CA LEU A 209 -6.32 2.11 10.81
C LEU A 209 -4.91 1.91 11.38
N PHE A 210 -3.85 2.42 10.71
CA PHE A 210 -2.49 2.42 11.26
C PHE A 210 -2.37 3.29 12.52
N TYR A 211 -3.02 4.46 12.51
CA TYR A 211 -3.02 5.37 13.67
C TYR A 211 -3.71 4.73 14.87
N LYS A 212 -4.79 3.98 14.63
CA LYS A 212 -5.50 3.22 15.67
C LYS A 212 -4.65 2.07 16.20
N ALA A 213 -4.03 1.31 15.29
CA ALA A 213 -3.22 0.14 15.64
C ALA A 213 -2.04 0.48 16.55
N PHE A 214 -1.38 1.63 16.32
CA PHE A 214 -0.14 2.00 17.02
C PHE A 214 -0.27 3.26 17.88
N ASP A 215 -1.48 3.78 18.09
CA ASP A 215 -1.74 5.00 18.88
C ASP A 215 -0.87 6.19 18.42
N VAL A 216 -0.77 6.38 17.10
CA VAL A 216 0.09 7.41 16.47
C VAL A 216 -0.51 8.80 16.72
N LYS A 217 0.32 9.73 17.22
CA LYS A 217 -0.06 11.07 17.69
C LYS A 217 0.72 12.19 16.99
N PRO A 218 0.21 13.44 17.04
CA PRO A 218 0.98 14.60 16.59
C PRO A 218 2.38 14.62 17.22
N GLY A 219 3.41 14.73 16.38
CA GLY A 219 4.81 14.72 16.80
C GLY A 219 5.52 13.38 16.59
N ASP A 220 4.79 12.27 16.41
CA ASP A 220 5.39 11.00 16.01
C ASP A 220 5.87 11.07 14.55
N GLY A 221 6.97 10.40 14.23
CA GLY A 221 7.55 10.44 12.87
C GLY A 221 6.62 9.94 11.77
N MET A 222 5.67 9.06 12.12
CA MET A 222 4.66 8.53 11.20
C MET A 222 3.40 9.40 11.08
N TRP A 223 3.29 10.49 11.85
CA TRP A 223 2.10 11.33 11.83
C TRP A 223 1.94 12.07 10.50
N LEU A 224 0.71 12.08 9.98
CA LEU A 224 0.19 13.06 9.04
C LEU A 224 -1.12 13.60 9.60
N ASP A 225 -1.34 14.91 9.42
CA ASP A 225 -2.63 15.51 9.70
C ASP A 225 -3.72 14.81 8.88
N PRO A 226 -4.93 14.61 9.43
CA PRO A 226 -6.00 13.89 8.75
C PRO A 226 -6.27 14.40 7.32
N ASP A 227 -6.27 15.73 7.13
CA ASP A 227 -6.49 16.37 5.83
C ASP A 227 -5.31 16.21 4.88
N SER A 228 -4.13 15.81 5.36
CA SER A 228 -2.95 15.54 4.55
C SER A 228 -2.86 14.09 4.11
N ARG A 229 -3.64 13.18 4.69
CA ARG A 229 -3.69 11.77 4.27
C ARG A 229 -4.35 11.66 2.90
N VAL A 230 -3.83 10.78 2.06
CA VAL A 230 -4.37 10.50 0.73
C VAL A 230 -5.25 9.25 0.82
N ARG A 231 -6.44 9.33 0.22
CA ARG A 231 -7.36 8.20 0.04
C ARG A 231 -7.88 8.28 -1.39
N ILE A 232 -7.70 7.19 -2.13
CA ILE A 232 -8.15 7.09 -3.52
C ILE A 232 -9.20 5.98 -3.59
N TRP A 233 -8.81 4.74 -3.25
CA TRP A 233 -9.62 3.52 -3.32
C TRP A 233 -9.85 2.89 -1.94
#